data_AF-A0AB35IMQ6-F1
#
_entry.id   AF-A0AB35IMQ6-F1
#
_cell.length_a   1.000
_cell.length_b   1.000
_cell.length_c   1.000
_cell.angle_alpha   90.00
_cell.angle_beta   90.00
_cell.angle_gamma   90.00
#
_symmetry.space_group_name_H-M   'P 1'
#
loop_
_entity.id
_entity.type
_entity.pdbx_description
1 polymer ?
#
loop_
_entity_poly.entity_id
_entity_poly.type
_entity_poly.pdbx_seq_one_letter_code
_entity_poly.pdbx_strand_id
1 'polypeptide(L)'
;MLAARAGATYVSPFVGRIDDISMDGLQLIRDIAAIFKTHDIKAQIISASVRNACHVIECAKAGADLATVPYSVIEQMLKHPLTAEGIEKFQKDYRAVFGG
;
A
#
# COMPACT_ATOMS: atom_id res chain seq x y z
N MET A 1 -6.45 14.11 -13.70
CA MET A 1 -6.30 15.58 -13.83
C MET A 1 -7.62 16.33 -13.66
N LEU A 2 -8.69 15.97 -14.37
CA LEU A 2 -10.00 16.66 -14.28
C LEU A 2 -10.55 16.73 -12.84
N ALA A 3 -10.60 15.59 -12.13
CA ALA A 3 -11.09 15.56 -10.74
C ALA A 3 -10.31 16.51 -9.81
N ALA A 4 -8.97 16.48 -9.88
CA ALA A 4 -8.13 17.36 -9.09
C ALA A 4 -8.31 18.86 -9.45
N ARG A 5 -8.48 19.17 -10.75
CA ARG A 5 -8.74 20.55 -11.22
C ARG A 5 -10.14 21.04 -10.86
N ALA A 6 -11.09 20.13 -10.66
CA ALA A 6 -12.41 20.43 -10.10
C ALA A 6 -12.40 20.67 -8.58
N GLY A 7 -11.22 20.66 -7.94
CA GLY A 7 -11.07 20.90 -6.50
C GLY A 7 -11.18 19.65 -5.62
N ALA A 8 -11.10 18.45 -6.18
CA ALA A 8 -11.11 17.23 -5.38
C ALA A 8 -9.87 17.13 -4.49
N THR A 9 -10.08 16.92 -3.19
CA THR A 9 -9.01 16.63 -2.23
C THR A 9 -8.33 15.30 -2.51
N TYR A 10 -9.08 14.34 -3.05
CA TYR A 10 -8.63 12.97 -3.30
C TYR A 10 -9.00 12.52 -4.71
N VAL A 11 -8.12 11.71 -5.32
CA VAL A 11 -8.39 11.00 -6.56
C VAL A 11 -8.13 9.51 -6.33
N SER A 12 -9.12 8.68 -6.61
CA SER A 12 -9.08 7.24 -6.31
C SER A 12 -9.01 6.38 -7.58
N PRO A 13 -7.82 6.11 -8.13
CA PRO A 13 -7.63 5.13 -9.20
C PRO A 13 -7.90 3.70 -8.69
N PHE A 14 -8.71 2.94 -9.44
CA PHE A 14 -9.08 1.56 -9.14
C PHE A 14 -8.05 0.58 -9.71
N VAL A 15 -6.88 0.50 -9.06
CA VAL A 15 -5.70 -0.23 -9.54
C VAL A 15 -6.03 -1.68 -9.88
N GLY A 16 -6.66 -2.40 -8.94
CA GLY A 16 -7.00 -3.82 -9.17
C GLY A 16 -7.97 -4.07 -10.32
N ARG A 17 -8.80 -3.09 -10.74
CA ARG A 17 -9.67 -3.24 -11.92
C ARG A 17 -8.92 -3.03 -13.24
N ILE A 18 -7.84 -2.25 -13.20
CA ILE A 18 -6.94 -2.07 -14.34
C ILE A 18 -6.13 -3.35 -14.55
N ASP A 19 -5.67 -3.97 -13.46
CA ASP A 19 -5.00 -5.27 -13.52
C ASP A 19 -5.92 -6.37 -14.07
N ASP A 20 -7.22 -6.36 -13.70
CA ASP A 20 -8.22 -7.34 -14.17
C ASP A 20 -8.40 -7.32 -15.71
N ILE A 21 -8.04 -6.22 -16.39
CA ILE A 21 -8.09 -6.08 -17.84
C ILE A 21 -6.70 -6.14 -18.50
N SER A 22 -5.72 -6.74 -17.82
CA SER A 22 -4.33 -6.93 -18.28
C SER A 22 -3.58 -5.62 -18.58
N MET A 23 -3.94 -4.54 -17.89
CA MET A 23 -3.21 -3.28 -17.92
C MET A 23 -2.41 -3.11 -16.63
N ASP A 24 -1.29 -2.38 -16.68
CA ASP A 24 -0.48 -2.12 -15.48
C ASP A 24 -1.11 -1.01 -14.63
N GLY A 25 -1.82 -1.39 -13.56
CA GLY A 25 -2.41 -0.44 -12.63
C GLY A 25 -1.36 0.37 -11.85
N LEU A 26 -0.16 -0.16 -11.61
CA LEU A 26 0.91 0.58 -10.93
C LEU A 26 1.48 1.68 -11.83
N GLN A 27 1.58 1.43 -13.13
CA GLN A 27 1.97 2.47 -14.08
C GLN A 27 0.99 3.64 -14.06
N LEU A 28 -0.32 3.37 -13.95
CA LEU A 28 -1.32 4.43 -13.79
C LEU A 28 -1.06 5.30 -12.55
N ILE A 29 -0.71 4.70 -11.41
CA ILE A 29 -0.36 5.47 -10.19
C ILE A 29 0.87 6.33 -10.44
N ARG A 30 1.93 5.78 -11.05
CA ARG A 30 3.16 6.51 -11.36
C ARG A 30 2.89 7.71 -12.25
N ASP A 31 2.06 7.52 -13.29
CA ASP A 31 1.71 8.58 -14.22
C ASP A 31 0.91 9.70 -13.52
N ILE A 32 -0.08 9.35 -12.69
CA ILE A 32 -0.85 10.33 -11.93
C ILE A 32 0.06 11.10 -10.96
N ALA A 33 0.94 10.42 -10.24
CA ALA A 33 1.88 11.04 -9.31
C ALA A 33 2.85 12.00 -10.03
N ALA A 34 3.39 11.59 -11.18
CA ALA A 34 4.25 12.44 -12.01
C ALA A 34 3.51 13.68 -12.53
N ILE A 35 2.27 13.53 -13.00
CA ILE A 35 1.41 14.63 -13.45
C ILE A 35 1.13 15.58 -12.28
N PHE A 36 0.77 15.05 -11.11
CA PHE A 36 0.43 15.88 -9.95
C PHE A 36 1.63 16.70 -9.49
N LYS A 37 2.81 16.06 -9.43
CA LYS A 37 4.07 16.74 -9.12
C LYS A 37 4.42 17.82 -10.15
N THR A 38 4.27 17.53 -11.44
CA THR A 38 4.61 18.47 -12.53
C THR A 38 3.73 19.72 -12.53
N HIS A 39 2.46 19.56 -12.16
CA HIS A 39 1.47 20.64 -12.20
C HIS A 39 1.16 21.27 -10.83
N ASP A 40 1.97 20.96 -9.81
CA ASP A 40 1.78 21.34 -8.41
C ASP A 40 0.34 21.09 -7.89
N ILE A 41 -0.23 19.96 -8.29
CA ILE A 41 -1.56 19.54 -7.85
C ILE A 41 -1.47 18.99 -6.43
N LYS A 42 -2.28 19.54 -5.52
CA LYS A 42 -2.31 19.15 -4.09
C LYS A 42 -3.28 18.01 -3.77
N ALA A 43 -4.07 17.56 -4.75
CA ALA A 43 -4.95 16.41 -4.57
C ALA A 43 -4.11 15.17 -4.24
N GLN A 44 -4.59 14.35 -3.32
CA GLN A 44 -3.92 13.14 -2.88
C GLN A 44 -4.42 11.91 -3.65
N ILE A 45 -3.53 10.97 -3.90
CA ILE A 45 -3.81 9.73 -4.64
C ILE A 45 -4.18 8.64 -3.63
N ILE A 46 -5.38 8.07 -3.79
CA ILE A 46 -5.82 6.90 -3.01
C ILE A 46 -5.79 5.66 -3.91
N SER A 47 -4.84 4.76 -3.72
CA SER A 47 -4.88 3.47 -4.43
C SER A 47 -6.06 2.64 -3.92
N ALA A 48 -7.03 2.41 -4.79
CA ALA A 48 -8.23 1.64 -4.49
C ALA A 48 -8.15 0.25 -5.12
N SER A 49 -8.95 -0.68 -4.59
CA SER A 49 -9.02 -2.06 -5.09
C SER A 49 -7.70 -2.84 -4.95
N VAL A 50 -6.93 -2.59 -3.90
CA VAL A 50 -5.68 -3.31 -3.60
C VAL A 50 -5.98 -4.76 -3.19
N ARG A 51 -5.21 -5.71 -3.74
CA ARG A 51 -5.52 -7.15 -3.67
C ARG A 51 -4.67 -7.95 -2.67
N ASN A 52 -3.46 -7.50 -2.35
CA ASN A 52 -2.52 -8.20 -1.48
C ASN A 52 -1.49 -7.24 -0.88
N ALA A 53 -0.71 -7.71 0.10
CA ALA A 53 0.29 -6.91 0.81
C ALA A 53 1.37 -6.32 -0.13
N CYS A 54 1.84 -7.10 -1.11
CA CYS A 54 2.80 -6.61 -2.10
C CYS A 54 2.25 -5.44 -2.92
N HIS A 55 0.98 -5.52 -3.31
CA HIS A 55 0.32 -4.48 -4.07
C HIS A 55 0.20 -3.17 -3.26
N VAL A 56 0.02 -3.24 -1.93
CA VAL A 56 0.10 -2.06 -1.06
C VAL A 56 1.48 -1.41 -1.13
N ILE A 57 2.55 -2.21 -1.01
CA ILE A 57 3.94 -1.74 -1.06
C ILE A 57 4.23 -1.08 -2.42
N GLU A 58 3.83 -1.72 -3.51
CA GLU A 58 4.08 -1.20 -4.85
C GLU A 58 3.27 0.07 -5.15
N CYS A 59 2.04 0.19 -4.67
CA CYS A 59 1.27 1.44 -4.77
C CYS A 59 1.97 2.58 -4.03
N ALA A 60 2.48 2.32 -2.82
CA ALA A 60 3.22 3.32 -2.04
C ALA A 60 4.50 3.75 -2.78
N LYS A 61 5.28 2.80 -3.33
CA LYS A 61 6.46 3.09 -4.16
C LYS A 61 6.13 3.86 -5.43
N ALA A 62 4.96 3.62 -6.02
CA ALA A 62 4.48 4.32 -7.21
C ALA A 62 4.04 5.77 -6.93
N GLY A 63 3.94 6.17 -5.66
CA GLY A 63 3.58 7.54 -5.26
C GLY A 63 2.12 7.71 -4.82
N ALA A 64 1.42 6.64 -4.44
CA ALA A 64 0.13 6.76 -3.78
C ALA A 64 0.29 7.34 -2.36
N ASP A 65 -0.52 8.32 -2.00
CA ASP A 65 -0.52 8.96 -0.67
C ASP A 65 -1.31 8.12 0.35
N LEU A 66 -2.40 7.50 -0.09
CA LEU A 66 -3.25 6.63 0.73
C LEU A 66 -3.58 5.34 -0.04
N ALA A 67 -4.02 4.32 0.70
CA ALA A 67 -4.55 3.08 0.12
C ALA A 67 -5.84 2.66 0.86
N THR A 68 -6.87 2.26 0.12
CA THR A 68 -8.02 1.55 0.72
C THR A 68 -7.78 0.05 0.61
N VAL A 69 -7.65 -0.61 1.75
CA VAL A 69 -7.16 -1.99 1.82
C VAL A 69 -8.20 -2.87 2.54
N PRO A 70 -8.55 -4.05 2.02
CA PRO A 70 -9.39 -5.00 2.74
C PRO A 70 -8.76 -5.43 4.07
N TYR A 71 -9.58 -5.67 5.09
CA TYR A 71 -9.09 -6.09 6.41
C TYR A 71 -8.16 -7.31 6.37
N SER A 72 -8.47 -8.30 5.54
CA SER A 72 -7.63 -9.50 5.36
C SER A 72 -6.22 -9.19 4.84
N VAL A 73 -6.07 -8.16 4.02
CA VAL A 73 -4.75 -7.71 3.53
C VAL A 73 -3.99 -6.98 4.64
N ILE A 74 -4.67 -6.22 5.50
CA ILE A 74 -4.05 -5.62 6.68
C ILE A 74 -3.49 -6.71 7.60
N GLU A 75 -4.26 -7.78 7.85
CA GLU A 75 -3.78 -8.92 8.65
C GLU A 75 -2.58 -9.64 8.02
N GLN A 76 -2.51 -9.71 6.69
CA GLN A 76 -1.34 -10.26 5.99
C GLN A 76 -0.11 -9.38 6.18
N MET A 77 -0.26 -8.05 6.12
CA MET A 77 0.85 -7.11 6.28
C MET A 77 1.50 -7.16 7.67
N LEU A 78 0.77 -7.63 8.69
CA LEU A 78 1.29 -7.78 10.06
C LEU A 78 2.06 -9.08 10.28
N LYS A 79 2.04 -10.02 9.32
CA LYS A 79 2.64 -11.35 9.47
C LYS A 79 3.91 -11.45 8.64
N HIS A 80 5.03 -11.76 9.30
CA HIS A 80 6.30 -12.05 8.63
C HIS A 80 6.97 -13.28 9.28
N PRO A 81 7.43 -14.29 8.51
CA PRO A 81 8.04 -15.50 9.08
C PRO A 81 9.19 -15.22 10.04
N LEU A 82 10.09 -14.31 9.68
CA LEU A 82 11.23 -13.94 10.53
C LEU A 82 10.81 -13.20 11.81
N THR A 83 9.67 -12.51 11.80
CA THR A 83 9.15 -11.87 13.01
C THR A 83 8.61 -12.92 13.97
N ALA A 84 7.90 -13.93 13.46
CA ALA A 84 7.41 -15.04 14.27
C ALA A 84 8.58 -15.85 14.88
N GLU A 85 9.59 -16.19 14.06
CA GLU A 85 10.80 -16.88 14.50
C GLU A 85 11.56 -16.06 15.56
N GLY A 86 11.69 -14.75 15.35
CA GLY A 86 12.31 -13.85 16.31
C GLY A 86 11.58 -13.86 17.67
N ILE A 87 10.25 -13.77 17.67
CA ILE A 87 9.45 -13.81 18.90
C ILE A 87 9.64 -15.12 19.65
N GLU A 88 9.62 -16.26 18.95
CA GLU A 88 9.83 -17.57 19.56
C GLU A 88 11.22 -17.67 20.21
N LYS A 89 12.26 -17.23 19.49
CA LYS A 89 13.63 -17.20 20.00
C LYS A 89 13.76 -16.30 21.23
N PHE A 90 13.20 -15.09 21.20
CA PHE A 90 13.21 -14.18 22.35
C PHE A 90 12.55 -14.79 23.59
N GLN A 91 11.42 -15.48 23.42
CA GLN A 91 10.74 -16.15 24.53
C GLN A 91 11.57 -17.28 25.12
N LYS A 92 12.24 -18.07 24.27
CA LYS A 92 13.13 -19.16 24.70
C LYS A 92 14.32 -18.62 25.51
N ASP A 93 14.98 -17.59 24.99
CA ASP A 93 16.14 -16.98 25.63
C ASP A 93 15.75 -16.35 26.98
N TYR A 94 14.60 -15.67 27.06
CA TYR A 94 14.09 -15.11 28.31
C TYR A 94 13.84 -16.18 29.38
N ARG A 95 13.14 -17.27 29.02
CA ARG A 95 12.87 -18.38 29.95
C ARG A 95 14.15 -19.06 30.43
N ALA A 96 15.16 -19.19 29.56
CA ALA A 96 16.44 -19.79 29.93
C ALA A 96 17.19 -18.98 30.99
N VAL A 97 17.04 -17.64 31.01
CA VAL A 97 17.75 -16.77 31.95
C VAL A 97 16.94 -16.47 33.22
N PHE A 98 15.62 -16.30 33.10
CA PHE A 98 14.77 -15.77 34.19
C PHE A 98 13.60 -16.68 34.60
N GLY A 99 13.37 -17.79 33.89
CA GLY A 99 12.18 -18.63 34.08
C GLY A 99 12.31 -19.75 35.12
N GLY A 100 13.25 -19.61 36.07
CA GLY A 100 13.41 -20.52 37.21
C GLY A 100 12.27 -20.42 38.22
#